data_AF-A0A975MKD2-F1
#
_entry.id   AF-A0A975MKD2-F1
#
_cell.length_a   1.000
_cell.length_b   1.000
_cell.length_c   1.000
_cell.angle_alpha   90.00
_cell.angle_beta   90.00
_cell.angle_gamma   90.00
#
_symmetry.space_group_name_H-M   'P 1'
#
loop_
_entity.id
_entity.type
_entity.pdbx_description
1 polymer ?
#
loop_
_entity_poly.entity_id
_entity_poly.type
_entity_poly.pdbx_seq_one_letter_code
_entity_poly.pdbx_strand_id
1 'polypeptide(L)'
;MTTILAGPILRRTTQNRICVWLALDSPQQLSLQIIEANKPENVLGVSRDDELAASHVQLGEKLFIYLLQAYPDQNQNQGLFPTNTLCHYRLLTDTSEIDLQAAKVTYGELKYPIFHIPAKLTSILHGSCRKPHGAHGQEALTVADSLLEQYHQEIGKRPDLLLLTGDQIYADDVEASLLDILRDQAPILTGRIEDLPTDEDKPGVCEKLSNLFGGKTQQPAWSPQPLVPQNIKLGGRAEVLKRHHSGLSSTEAGNHLLTFGEFAAMYIFVFGNAQGWQTATSWQDIAAKHIPVAADKQAEYEQATLAVVEFGNNLSKVRRLLANIPSYMIFDDHDVTDDWNITGHWYDKVRTSSLGRRMVSNALAAYWAFQGWGNDPDNFDADLVKAITAQLNQANPDPAIQERYDLMTWKHRGWGFSIATEPPIIAMDSRTQRQPENPYYPAHLLDRYALDWLRVEWSKLKSTAAEAGKDIAYPVLIAATPVISESLFLRKLV
;
A
#
# COMPACT_ATOMS: atom_id res chain seq x y z
N MET A 1 -4.85 -23.17 12.22
CA MET A 1 -4.84 -23.06 10.75
C MET A 1 -4.40 -21.65 10.44
N THR A 2 -3.45 -21.46 9.53
CA THR A 2 -3.02 -20.14 9.05
C THR A 2 -4.19 -19.43 8.40
N THR A 3 -4.42 -18.17 8.75
CA THR A 3 -5.52 -17.39 8.17
C THR A 3 -4.97 -16.38 7.17
N ILE A 4 -5.56 -16.33 5.97
CA ILE A 4 -5.25 -15.28 4.99
C ILE A 4 -5.93 -13.98 5.45
N LEU A 5 -5.13 -12.98 5.82
CA LEU A 5 -5.57 -11.63 6.19
C LEU A 5 -6.04 -10.84 4.97
N ALA A 6 -5.28 -10.90 3.87
CA ALA A 6 -5.58 -10.23 2.62
C ALA A 6 -4.91 -10.95 1.43
N GLY A 7 -5.44 -10.71 0.22
CA GLY A 7 -4.98 -11.37 -1.01
C GLY A 7 -5.56 -12.78 -1.20
N PRO A 8 -5.02 -13.58 -2.14
CA PRO A 8 -3.89 -13.23 -3.00
C PRO A 8 -4.18 -12.08 -3.96
N ILE A 9 -3.15 -11.31 -4.30
CA ILE A 9 -3.19 -10.26 -5.33
C ILE A 9 -2.14 -10.61 -6.38
N LEU A 10 -2.54 -10.69 -7.64
CA LEU A 10 -1.61 -10.87 -8.75
C LEU A 10 -0.92 -9.54 -9.04
N ARG A 11 0.38 -9.48 -8.78
CA ARG A 11 1.21 -8.27 -8.91
C ARG A 11 2.01 -8.31 -10.20
N ARG A 12 3.29 -7.91 -10.17
CA ARG A 12 4.17 -7.90 -11.35
C ARG A 12 4.06 -9.21 -12.13
N THR A 13 3.51 -9.13 -13.34
CA THR A 13 3.23 -10.26 -14.21
C THR A 13 3.86 -9.98 -15.57
N THR A 14 5.02 -10.59 -15.81
CA THR A 14 5.85 -10.40 -17.01
C THR A 14 6.34 -11.77 -17.49
N GLN A 15 6.89 -11.83 -18.70
CA GLN A 15 7.43 -13.08 -19.25
C GLN A 15 8.58 -13.67 -18.42
N ASN A 16 9.31 -12.86 -17.66
CA ASN A 16 10.45 -13.32 -16.88
C ASN A 16 10.09 -13.68 -15.44
N ARG A 17 8.98 -13.14 -14.94
CA ARG A 17 8.64 -13.19 -13.52
C ARG A 17 7.17 -12.89 -13.28
N ILE A 18 6.55 -13.68 -12.42
CA ILE A 18 5.19 -13.50 -11.92
C ILE A 18 5.23 -13.43 -10.40
N CYS A 19 4.60 -12.41 -9.83
CA CYS A 19 4.55 -12.17 -8.39
C CYS A 19 3.11 -12.26 -7.86
N VAL A 20 2.91 -12.97 -6.76
CA VAL A 20 1.64 -13.03 -6.02
C VAL A 20 1.85 -12.55 -4.59
N TRP A 21 1.13 -11.51 -4.21
CA TRP A 21 1.17 -10.92 -2.87
C TRP A 21 0.05 -11.47 -1.99
N LEU A 22 0.32 -11.69 -0.71
CA LEU A 22 -0.70 -12.03 0.29
C LEU A 22 -0.23 -11.68 1.71
N ALA A 23 -1.17 -11.50 2.63
CA ALA A 23 -0.89 -11.29 4.04
C ALA A 23 -1.46 -12.44 4.88
N LEU A 24 -0.69 -12.95 5.84
CA LEU A 24 -1.07 -14.04 6.75
C LEU A 24 -0.91 -13.61 8.21
N ASP A 25 -1.66 -14.26 9.09
CA ASP A 25 -1.59 -14.04 10.55
C ASP A 25 -0.46 -14.83 11.25
N SER A 26 0.16 -15.77 10.54
CA SER A 26 1.20 -16.65 11.04
C SER A 26 2.17 -17.04 9.90
N PRO A 27 3.43 -17.35 10.21
CA PRO A 27 4.42 -17.68 9.21
C PRO A 27 4.18 -19.10 8.66
N GLN A 28 4.41 -19.27 7.36
CA GLN A 28 4.26 -20.53 6.65
C GLN A 28 5.24 -20.57 5.48
N GLN A 29 5.87 -21.72 5.27
CA GLN A 29 6.68 -21.92 4.07
C GLN A 29 5.73 -22.06 2.87
N LEU A 30 5.78 -21.06 1.98
CA LEU A 30 4.93 -20.97 0.82
C LEU A 30 5.77 -20.90 -0.45
N SER A 31 5.31 -21.57 -1.50
CA SER A 31 5.84 -21.43 -2.86
C SER A 31 4.73 -21.20 -3.86
N LEU A 32 5.09 -20.59 -4.99
CA LEU A 32 4.21 -20.28 -6.10
C LEU A 32 4.52 -21.19 -7.28
N GLN A 33 3.47 -21.71 -7.91
CA GLN A 33 3.59 -22.45 -9.16
C GLN A 33 2.63 -21.89 -10.19
N ILE A 34 3.13 -21.74 -11.42
CA ILE A 34 2.37 -21.29 -12.59
C ILE A 34 2.18 -22.48 -13.52
N ILE A 35 0.93 -22.71 -13.94
CA ILE A 35 0.56 -23.82 -14.82
C ILE A 35 -0.27 -23.31 -15.99
N GLU A 36 -0.22 -24.02 -17.11
CA GLU A 36 -1.05 -23.71 -18.27
C GLU A 36 -2.52 -24.04 -17.98
N ALA A 37 -3.46 -23.14 -18.28
CA ALA A 37 -4.86 -23.32 -17.89
C ALA A 37 -5.53 -24.54 -18.54
N ASN A 38 -5.19 -24.82 -19.80
CA ASN A 38 -5.76 -25.94 -20.55
C ASN A 38 -5.01 -27.27 -20.33
N LYS A 39 -3.86 -27.24 -19.64
CA LYS A 39 -3.00 -28.40 -19.35
C LYS A 39 -2.40 -28.25 -17.95
N PRO A 40 -3.18 -28.48 -16.88
CA PRO A 40 -2.73 -28.25 -15.51
C PRO A 40 -1.49 -29.06 -15.09
N GLU A 41 -1.19 -30.15 -15.77
CA GLU A 41 0.04 -30.94 -15.63
C GLU A 41 1.28 -30.23 -16.19
N ASN A 42 1.10 -29.25 -17.08
CA ASN A 42 2.16 -28.46 -17.66
C ASN A 42 2.54 -27.29 -16.73
N VAL A 43 3.64 -27.47 -16.00
CA VAL A 43 4.22 -26.46 -15.13
C VAL A 43 5.07 -25.51 -15.95
N LEU A 44 4.66 -24.25 -15.99
CA LEU A 44 5.35 -23.20 -16.75
C LEU A 44 6.44 -22.52 -15.92
N GLY A 45 6.33 -22.53 -14.59
CA GLY A 45 7.30 -21.91 -13.70
C GLY A 45 7.01 -22.11 -12.23
N VAL A 46 8.05 -21.93 -11.41
CA VAL A 46 8.04 -22.19 -9.97
C VAL A 46 8.85 -21.14 -9.22
N SER A 47 8.58 -21.00 -7.92
CA SER A 47 9.50 -20.32 -7.00
C SER A 47 10.85 -21.03 -6.92
N ARG A 48 11.90 -20.26 -6.65
CA ARG A 48 13.24 -20.80 -6.39
C ARG A 48 13.43 -21.02 -4.89
N ASP A 49 14.03 -22.14 -4.52
CA ASP A 49 14.21 -22.55 -3.12
C ASP A 49 15.06 -21.55 -2.32
N ASP A 50 16.06 -20.93 -2.96
CA ASP A 50 16.95 -19.95 -2.34
C ASP A 50 16.29 -18.59 -2.06
N GLU A 51 15.16 -18.30 -2.69
CA GLU A 51 14.41 -17.06 -2.50
C GLU A 51 13.21 -17.22 -1.54
N LEU A 52 12.81 -18.44 -1.18
CA LEU A 52 11.64 -18.69 -0.33
C LEU A 52 11.73 -18.01 1.04
N ALA A 53 12.91 -18.04 1.67
CA ALA A 53 13.11 -17.40 2.96
C ALA A 53 12.96 -15.86 2.89
N ALA A 54 13.34 -15.26 1.77
CA ALA A 54 13.22 -13.82 1.53
C ALA A 54 11.86 -13.42 0.94
N SER A 55 10.99 -14.39 0.63
CA SER A 55 9.68 -14.14 0.03
C SER A 55 8.65 -13.54 1.00
N HIS A 56 9.00 -13.36 2.28
CA HIS A 56 8.12 -12.75 3.25
C HIS A 56 8.86 -11.91 4.29
N VAL A 57 8.12 -11.01 4.92
CA VAL A 57 8.57 -10.16 6.02
C VAL A 57 7.54 -10.18 7.14
N GLN A 58 8.02 -10.22 8.37
CA GLN A 58 7.19 -10.04 9.56
C GLN A 58 7.16 -8.55 9.93
N LEU A 59 5.96 -8.00 10.16
CA LEU A 59 5.71 -6.58 10.47
C LEU A 59 4.82 -6.46 11.71
N GLY A 60 5.37 -6.81 12.87
CA GLY A 60 4.67 -7.00 14.13
C GLY A 60 4.43 -8.47 14.45
N GLU A 61 3.69 -8.79 15.50
CA GLU A 61 3.55 -10.17 15.98
C GLU A 61 2.76 -11.08 15.03
N LYS A 62 1.66 -10.58 14.45
CA LYS A 62 0.67 -11.36 13.69
C LYS A 62 0.44 -10.85 12.27
N LEU A 63 1.44 -10.19 11.68
CA LEU A 63 1.35 -9.69 10.31
C LEU A 63 2.57 -10.15 9.52
N PHE A 64 2.33 -11.11 8.63
CA PHE A 64 3.33 -11.67 7.73
C PHE A 64 2.96 -11.34 6.29
N ILE A 65 3.75 -10.49 5.64
CA ILE A 65 3.53 -10.06 4.27
C ILE A 65 4.38 -10.92 3.35
N TYR A 66 3.75 -11.58 2.39
CA TYR A 66 4.39 -12.43 1.39
C TYR A 66 4.36 -11.77 0.02
N LEU A 67 5.46 -11.89 -0.69
CA LEU A 67 5.58 -11.65 -2.12
C LEU A 67 6.22 -12.89 -2.76
N LEU A 68 5.36 -13.85 -3.12
CA LEU A 68 5.81 -15.07 -3.76
C LEU A 68 6.13 -14.79 -5.22
N GLN A 69 7.28 -15.29 -5.68
CA GLN A 69 7.78 -15.08 -7.03
C GLN A 69 7.90 -16.42 -7.73
N ALA A 70 7.50 -16.50 -9.00
CA ALA A 70 7.70 -17.64 -9.86
C ALA A 70 8.47 -17.23 -11.11
N TYR A 71 9.38 -18.10 -11.52
CA TYR A 71 10.25 -17.92 -12.68
C TYR A 71 9.97 -19.00 -13.71
N PRO A 72 10.08 -18.68 -15.01
CA PRO A 72 9.78 -19.64 -16.06
C PRO A 72 10.79 -20.80 -16.07
N ASP A 73 10.31 -21.99 -16.43
CA ASP A 73 11.17 -23.15 -16.68
C ASP A 73 12.15 -22.82 -17.83
N GLN A 74 13.45 -22.89 -17.54
CA GLN A 74 14.51 -22.54 -18.47
C GLN A 74 14.59 -23.50 -19.68
N ASN A 75 14.01 -24.70 -19.56
CA ASN A 75 13.99 -25.69 -20.63
C ASN A 75 12.76 -25.56 -21.54
N GLN A 76 11.80 -24.72 -21.18
CA GLN A 76 10.56 -24.51 -21.94
C GLN A 76 10.48 -23.09 -22.47
N ASN A 77 9.80 -22.88 -23.60
CA ASN A 77 9.44 -21.55 -24.10
C ASN A 77 10.59 -20.53 -24.14
N GLN A 78 11.81 -20.97 -24.46
CA GLN A 78 13.01 -20.12 -24.49
C GLN A 78 13.33 -19.45 -23.14
N GLY A 79 12.93 -20.06 -22.02
CA GLY A 79 13.13 -19.51 -20.67
C GLY A 79 12.21 -18.35 -20.34
N LEU A 80 11.03 -18.27 -20.98
CA LEU A 80 10.03 -17.21 -20.81
C LEU A 80 8.64 -17.80 -20.55
N PHE A 81 7.82 -17.12 -19.76
CA PHE A 81 6.40 -17.43 -19.70
C PHE A 81 5.72 -17.08 -21.05
N PRO A 82 4.77 -17.92 -21.52
CA PRO A 82 4.10 -17.70 -22.79
C PRO A 82 3.18 -16.49 -22.74
N THR A 83 3.18 -15.69 -23.81
CA THR A 83 2.20 -14.61 -24.00
C THR A 83 0.90 -15.12 -24.61
N ASN A 84 -0.20 -14.39 -24.43
CA ASN A 84 -1.52 -14.68 -24.98
C ASN A 84 -1.99 -16.12 -24.69
N THR A 85 -1.60 -16.64 -23.53
CA THR A 85 -1.97 -17.97 -23.05
C THR A 85 -2.53 -17.82 -21.66
N LEU A 86 -3.68 -18.44 -21.40
CA LEU A 86 -4.29 -18.47 -20.07
C LEU A 86 -3.45 -19.34 -19.15
N CYS A 87 -3.13 -18.80 -17.99
CA CYS A 87 -2.36 -19.44 -16.95
C CYS A 87 -3.16 -19.46 -15.65
N HIS A 88 -2.89 -20.46 -14.83
CA HIS A 88 -3.30 -20.50 -13.44
C HIS A 88 -2.09 -20.34 -12.54
N TYR A 89 -2.34 -19.89 -11.31
CA TYR A 89 -1.37 -20.05 -10.23
C TYR A 89 -1.97 -20.81 -9.06
N ARG A 90 -1.12 -21.54 -8.35
CA ARG A 90 -1.47 -22.17 -7.08
C ARG A 90 -0.41 -21.88 -6.04
N LEU A 91 -0.86 -21.80 -4.78
CA LEU A 91 -0.02 -21.57 -3.62
C LEU A 91 0.19 -22.90 -2.91
N LEU A 92 1.45 -23.29 -2.74
CA LEU A 92 1.84 -24.56 -2.17
C LEU A 92 2.48 -24.33 -0.81
N THR A 93 2.16 -25.22 0.11
CA THR A 93 2.80 -25.37 1.41
C THR A 93 3.62 -26.67 1.38
N ASP A 94 4.43 -26.95 2.40
CA ASP A 94 5.20 -28.19 2.45
C ASP A 94 4.33 -29.46 2.42
N THR A 95 3.08 -29.37 2.88
CA THR A 95 2.20 -30.53 3.08
C THR A 95 0.95 -30.54 2.19
N SER A 96 0.55 -29.40 1.66
CA SER A 96 -0.72 -29.25 0.93
C SER A 96 -0.77 -27.99 0.06
N GLU A 97 -1.76 -27.91 -0.81
CA GLU A 97 -2.11 -26.71 -1.57
C GLU A 97 -3.09 -25.85 -0.77
N ILE A 98 -2.98 -24.52 -0.88
CA ILE A 98 -3.99 -23.60 -0.33
C ILE A 98 -5.21 -23.63 -1.24
N ASP A 99 -6.38 -23.93 -0.68
CA ASP A 99 -7.64 -23.95 -1.42
C ASP A 99 -8.14 -22.53 -1.72
N LEU A 100 -7.76 -22.02 -2.90
CA LEU A 100 -8.16 -20.70 -3.38
C LEU A 100 -9.63 -20.65 -3.85
N GLN A 101 -10.23 -21.80 -4.19
CA GLN A 101 -11.64 -21.87 -4.52
C GLN A 101 -12.50 -21.71 -3.25
N ALA A 102 -12.12 -22.38 -2.15
CA ALA A 102 -12.76 -22.20 -0.85
C ALA A 102 -12.60 -20.77 -0.31
N ALA A 103 -11.50 -20.10 -0.64
CA ALA A 103 -11.28 -18.68 -0.34
C ALA A 103 -12.14 -17.72 -1.22
N LYS A 104 -12.92 -18.25 -2.17
CA LYS A 104 -13.81 -17.52 -3.10
C LYS A 104 -13.08 -16.49 -3.96
N VAL A 105 -11.84 -16.80 -4.35
CA VAL A 105 -11.02 -15.92 -5.21
C VAL A 105 -10.88 -16.45 -6.65
N THR A 106 -11.72 -17.39 -7.07
CA THR A 106 -11.73 -17.95 -8.43
C THR A 106 -13.06 -17.65 -9.13
N TYR A 107 -13.08 -17.77 -10.46
CA TYR A 107 -14.28 -17.59 -11.28
C TYR A 107 -14.90 -18.93 -11.69
N GLY A 108 -16.23 -19.02 -11.64
CA GLY A 108 -16.97 -20.23 -12.00
C GLY A 108 -16.50 -21.46 -11.22
N GLU A 109 -16.31 -22.57 -11.93
CA GLU A 109 -15.85 -23.84 -11.37
C GLU A 109 -14.32 -23.99 -11.38
N LEU A 110 -13.57 -22.91 -11.63
CA LEU A 110 -12.12 -22.96 -11.66
C LEU A 110 -11.56 -23.21 -10.25
N LYS A 111 -10.63 -24.17 -10.17
CA LYS A 111 -9.89 -24.47 -8.93
C LYS A 111 -8.89 -23.38 -8.55
N TYR A 112 -8.37 -22.66 -9.55
CA TYR A 112 -7.31 -21.68 -9.39
C TYR A 112 -7.68 -20.34 -10.04
N PRO A 113 -7.12 -19.21 -9.53
CA PRO A 113 -7.22 -17.94 -10.22
C PRO A 113 -6.61 -18.01 -11.63
N ILE A 114 -7.11 -17.19 -12.55
CA ILE A 114 -6.80 -17.25 -13.98
C ILE A 114 -6.35 -15.90 -14.54
N PHE A 115 -5.23 -15.88 -15.25
CA PHE A 115 -4.65 -14.68 -15.83
C PHE A 115 -3.95 -14.97 -17.17
N HIS A 116 -3.41 -13.96 -17.82
CA HIS A 116 -2.51 -14.12 -18.96
C HIS A 116 -1.47 -13.00 -19.00
N ILE A 117 -0.41 -13.20 -19.80
CA ILE A 117 0.55 -12.16 -20.14
C ILE A 117 0.23 -11.68 -21.56
N PRO A 118 -0.19 -10.44 -21.79
CA PRO A 118 -0.46 -9.93 -23.13
C PRO A 118 0.84 -9.75 -23.91
N ALA A 119 0.88 -10.20 -25.17
CA ALA A 119 1.99 -9.85 -26.07
C ALA A 119 1.98 -8.34 -26.41
N LYS A 120 0.77 -7.78 -26.47
CA LYS A 120 0.46 -6.37 -26.67
C LYS A 120 -0.81 -6.04 -25.89
N LEU A 121 -0.79 -4.92 -25.18
CA LEU A 121 -1.95 -4.42 -24.44
C LEU A 121 -3.04 -3.97 -25.41
N THR A 122 -4.26 -4.40 -25.12
CA THR A 122 -5.48 -4.11 -25.88
C THR A 122 -6.56 -3.49 -25.01
N SER A 123 -6.60 -3.83 -23.72
CA SER A 123 -7.60 -3.33 -22.77
C SER A 123 -7.00 -3.19 -21.38
N ILE A 124 -7.04 -1.97 -20.84
CA ILE A 124 -6.51 -1.63 -19.53
C ILE A 124 -7.65 -1.07 -18.68
N LEU A 125 -7.81 -1.60 -17.47
CA LEU A 125 -8.65 -0.96 -16.46
C LEU A 125 -7.82 0.07 -15.69
N HIS A 126 -8.43 1.21 -15.40
CA HIS A 126 -7.79 2.30 -14.67
C HIS A 126 -8.75 2.87 -13.62
N GLY A 127 -8.27 3.12 -12.41
CA GLY A 127 -9.05 3.78 -11.36
C GLY A 127 -8.18 4.41 -10.27
N SER A 128 -8.78 5.28 -9.46
CA SER A 128 -8.18 5.94 -8.30
C SER A 128 -9.29 6.33 -7.32
N CYS A 129 -8.95 6.98 -6.20
CA CYS A 129 -9.88 7.63 -5.28
C CYS A 129 -10.92 6.68 -4.66
N ARG A 130 -10.43 5.63 -3.99
CA ARG A 130 -11.26 4.56 -3.44
C ARG A 130 -11.60 4.79 -1.96
N LYS A 131 -12.44 5.79 -1.69
CA LYS A 131 -12.86 6.19 -0.34
C LYS A 131 -14.00 5.33 0.19
N PRO A 132 -13.85 4.60 1.32
CA PRO A 132 -14.89 3.73 1.86
C PRO A 132 -16.23 4.42 2.16
N HIS A 133 -16.20 5.69 2.56
CA HIS A 133 -17.37 6.52 2.86
C HIS A 133 -17.58 7.66 1.84
N GLY A 134 -17.03 7.53 0.62
CA GLY A 134 -17.04 8.62 -0.37
C GLY A 134 -18.39 8.85 -1.06
N ALA A 135 -19.16 7.80 -1.30
CA ALA A 135 -20.49 7.87 -1.89
C ALA A 135 -21.29 6.60 -1.59
N HIS A 136 -22.62 6.72 -1.61
CA HIS A 136 -23.51 5.57 -1.63
C HIS A 136 -23.49 4.90 -3.02
N GLY A 137 -23.70 3.58 -3.04
CA GLY A 137 -23.86 2.82 -4.27
C GLY A 137 -22.75 1.82 -4.55
N GLN A 138 -22.63 1.44 -5.82
CA GLN A 138 -21.79 0.33 -6.23
C GLN A 138 -20.31 0.73 -6.30
N GLU A 139 -19.47 0.05 -5.53
CA GLU A 139 -18.01 0.10 -5.63
C GLU A 139 -17.55 -0.18 -7.07
N ALA A 140 -16.81 0.74 -7.68
CA ALA A 140 -16.45 0.70 -9.10
C ALA A 140 -15.65 -0.56 -9.48
N LEU A 141 -14.80 -1.08 -8.58
CA LEU A 141 -14.05 -2.32 -8.82
C LEU A 141 -14.95 -3.56 -8.95
N THR A 142 -16.20 -3.52 -8.46
CA THR A 142 -17.14 -4.63 -8.68
C THR A 142 -17.59 -4.72 -10.14
N VAL A 143 -17.58 -3.61 -10.89
CA VAL A 143 -17.86 -3.62 -12.33
C VAL A 143 -16.73 -4.34 -13.07
N ALA A 144 -15.48 -4.07 -12.68
CA ALA A 144 -14.31 -4.77 -13.19
C ALA A 144 -14.34 -6.28 -12.86
N ASP A 145 -14.74 -6.64 -11.64
CA ASP A 145 -14.95 -8.04 -11.26
C ASP A 145 -16.02 -8.71 -12.13
N SER A 146 -17.16 -8.07 -12.36
CA SER A 146 -18.22 -8.60 -13.24
C SER A 146 -17.77 -8.76 -14.70
N LEU A 147 -16.94 -7.83 -15.20
CA LEU A 147 -16.37 -7.93 -16.54
C LEU A 147 -15.43 -9.14 -16.66
N LEU A 148 -14.58 -9.39 -15.65
CA LEU A 148 -13.75 -10.59 -15.63
C LEU A 148 -14.58 -11.84 -15.41
N GLU A 149 -15.57 -11.84 -14.53
CA GLU A 149 -16.45 -13.00 -14.33
C GLU A 149 -17.07 -13.46 -15.66
N GLN A 150 -17.50 -12.50 -16.49
CA GLN A 150 -18.05 -12.80 -17.80
C GLN A 150 -17.02 -13.30 -18.82
N TYR A 151 -15.78 -12.77 -18.81
CA TYR A 151 -14.82 -12.99 -19.89
C TYR A 151 -13.48 -13.60 -19.47
N HIS A 152 -13.34 -14.15 -18.25
CA HIS A 152 -12.08 -14.60 -17.67
C HIS A 152 -11.31 -15.63 -18.53
N GLN A 153 -11.99 -16.37 -19.41
CA GLN A 153 -11.40 -17.35 -20.35
C GLN A 153 -11.25 -16.83 -21.80
N GLU A 154 -11.68 -15.60 -22.09
CA GLU A 154 -11.70 -15.04 -23.45
C GLU A 154 -10.64 -13.95 -23.59
N ILE A 155 -9.41 -14.35 -23.96
CA ILE A 155 -8.34 -13.40 -24.32
C ILE A 155 -8.85 -12.47 -25.44
N GLY A 156 -8.67 -11.16 -25.26
CA GLY A 156 -9.17 -10.11 -26.16
C GLY A 156 -10.51 -9.52 -25.74
N LYS A 157 -11.28 -10.18 -24.85
CA LYS A 157 -12.44 -9.58 -24.19
C LYS A 157 -12.19 -9.27 -22.72
N ARG A 158 -11.44 -10.12 -22.01
CA ARG A 158 -10.96 -9.80 -20.66
C ARG A 158 -9.96 -8.63 -20.72
N PRO A 159 -9.95 -7.75 -19.70
CA PRO A 159 -8.87 -6.79 -19.54
C PRO A 159 -7.52 -7.46 -19.29
N ASP A 160 -6.47 -6.82 -19.77
CA ASP A 160 -5.09 -7.31 -19.70
C ASP A 160 -4.45 -7.02 -18.33
N LEU A 161 -4.74 -5.85 -17.75
CA LEU A 161 -4.23 -5.43 -16.44
C LEU A 161 -5.11 -4.35 -15.80
N LEU A 162 -4.93 -4.15 -14.50
CA LEU A 162 -5.53 -3.10 -13.69
C LEU A 162 -4.46 -2.12 -13.19
N LEU A 163 -4.64 -0.83 -13.48
CA LEU A 163 -3.84 0.27 -12.96
C LEU A 163 -4.64 1.03 -11.90
N LEU A 164 -4.13 1.06 -10.67
CA LEU A 164 -4.66 1.90 -9.60
C LEU A 164 -3.69 3.03 -9.32
N THR A 165 -4.09 4.26 -9.58
CA THR A 165 -3.15 5.38 -9.79
C THR A 165 -3.16 6.41 -8.68
N GLY A 166 -3.58 6.01 -7.47
CA GLY A 166 -3.67 6.90 -6.33
C GLY A 166 -4.86 6.64 -5.43
N ASP A 167 -4.73 6.98 -4.15
CA ASP A 167 -5.80 6.93 -3.16
C ASP A 167 -6.48 5.56 -3.06
N GLN A 168 -5.68 4.52 -2.85
CA GLN A 168 -6.19 3.18 -2.57
C GLN A 168 -6.77 3.10 -1.16
N ILE A 169 -6.31 3.99 -0.29
CA ILE A 169 -6.84 4.26 1.05
C ILE A 169 -7.01 5.77 1.21
N TYR A 170 -7.79 6.17 2.21
CA TYR A 170 -7.82 7.53 2.74
C TYR A 170 -7.34 7.46 4.18
N ALA A 171 -6.21 8.08 4.46
CA ALA A 171 -5.56 8.04 5.76
C ALA A 171 -5.89 9.25 6.61
N ASP A 172 -6.12 10.41 6.00
CA ASP A 172 -6.45 11.64 6.71
C ASP A 172 -7.93 11.77 7.03
N ASP A 173 -8.79 11.34 6.11
CA ASP A 173 -10.24 11.32 6.26
C ASP A 173 -10.73 9.88 6.37
N VAL A 174 -10.97 9.41 7.61
CA VAL A 174 -11.51 8.08 7.92
C VAL A 174 -12.83 8.24 8.66
N GLU A 175 -13.84 7.52 8.24
CA GLU A 175 -15.13 7.51 8.94
C GLU A 175 -14.96 6.87 10.35
N ALA A 176 -15.68 7.40 11.34
CA ALA A 176 -15.49 7.03 12.75
C ALA A 176 -15.79 5.55 13.05
N SER A 177 -16.81 4.97 12.42
CA SER A 177 -17.16 3.55 12.55
C SER A 177 -16.10 2.63 11.96
N LEU A 178 -15.46 3.04 10.86
CA LEU A 178 -14.33 2.31 10.30
C LEU A 178 -13.10 2.46 11.19
N LEU A 179 -12.78 3.69 11.61
CA LEU A 179 -11.62 3.95 12.46
C LEU A 179 -11.68 3.15 13.78
N ASP A 180 -12.85 2.98 14.39
CA ASP A 180 -13.02 2.13 15.59
C ASP A 180 -12.51 0.70 15.33
N ILE A 181 -12.93 0.09 14.22
CA ILE A 181 -12.49 -1.25 13.83
C ILE A 181 -10.97 -1.26 13.57
N LEU A 182 -10.45 -0.30 12.82
CA LEU A 182 -9.01 -0.25 12.49
C LEU A 182 -8.14 -0.11 13.74
N ARG A 183 -8.58 0.69 14.72
CA ARG A 183 -7.90 0.87 16.00
C ARG A 183 -7.88 -0.38 16.86
N ASP A 184 -8.95 -1.17 16.82
CA ASP A 184 -9.05 -2.46 17.52
C ASP A 184 -8.16 -3.52 16.84
N GLN A 185 -8.08 -3.53 15.51
CA GLN A 185 -7.25 -4.50 14.77
C GLN A 185 -5.75 -4.18 14.80
N ALA A 186 -5.36 -2.90 14.81
CA ALA A 186 -3.96 -2.46 14.81
C ALA A 186 -3.08 -3.16 15.88
N PRO A 187 -3.46 -3.21 17.17
CA PRO A 187 -2.67 -3.91 18.18
C PRO A 187 -2.74 -5.43 18.08
N ILE A 188 -3.81 -5.99 17.50
CA ILE A 188 -3.90 -7.44 17.25
C ILE A 188 -2.89 -7.85 16.18
N LEU A 189 -2.79 -7.08 15.10
CA LEU A 189 -1.84 -7.32 14.01
C LEU A 189 -0.40 -7.14 14.47
N THR A 190 -0.13 -6.05 15.17
CA THR A 190 1.24 -5.67 15.53
C THR A 190 1.73 -6.32 16.83
N GLY A 191 0.82 -6.86 17.66
CA GLY A 191 1.13 -7.41 18.99
C GLY A 191 1.35 -6.33 20.06
N ARG A 192 1.14 -5.05 19.74
CA ARG A 192 1.37 -3.95 20.68
C ARG A 192 0.54 -2.72 20.35
N ILE A 193 0.44 -1.83 21.33
CA ILE A 193 0.04 -0.45 21.09
C ILE A 193 1.29 0.34 20.71
N GLU A 194 1.28 1.02 19.56
CA GLU A 194 2.38 1.87 19.13
C GLU A 194 2.30 3.24 19.81
N ASP A 195 3.34 3.58 20.58
CA ASP A 195 3.55 4.92 21.12
C ASP A 195 4.13 5.84 20.03
N LEU A 196 3.50 7.00 19.83
CA LEU A 196 3.95 7.97 18.83
C LEU A 196 4.90 9.00 19.45
N PRO A 197 6.03 9.30 18.78
CA PRO A 197 7.00 10.24 19.29
C PRO A 197 6.49 11.67 19.16
N THR A 198 6.79 12.49 20.14
CA THR A 198 6.49 13.92 20.19
C THR A 198 7.78 14.74 20.21
N ASP A 199 7.68 16.05 20.04
CA ASP A 199 8.85 16.93 20.14
C ASP A 199 9.40 17.02 21.57
N GLU A 200 8.59 16.67 22.58
CA GLU A 200 8.98 16.60 23.99
C GLU A 200 9.93 15.43 24.27
N ASP A 201 9.88 14.39 23.43
CA ASP A 201 10.74 13.19 23.52
C ASP A 201 12.15 13.42 22.94
N LYS A 202 12.42 14.59 22.35
CA LYS A 202 13.74 14.89 21.75
C LYS A 202 14.83 14.94 22.83
N PRO A 203 16.01 14.32 22.61
CA PRO A 203 17.13 14.35 23.55
C PRO A 203 17.50 15.79 23.97
N GLY A 204 17.59 16.04 25.28
CA GLY A 204 17.96 17.33 25.85
C GLY A 204 16.81 18.34 26.02
N VAL A 205 15.59 18.06 25.53
CA VAL A 205 14.42 18.93 25.79
C VAL A 205 13.94 18.76 27.23
N CYS A 206 13.75 17.54 27.70
CA CYS A 206 13.41 17.25 29.10
C CYS A 206 14.45 17.82 30.09
N GLU A 207 15.74 17.77 29.74
CA GLU A 207 16.83 18.31 30.57
C GLU A 207 16.86 19.85 30.56
N LYS A 208 16.56 20.49 29.42
CA LYS A 208 16.41 21.96 29.38
C LYS A 208 15.18 22.43 30.15
N LEU A 209 14.05 21.73 30.02
CA LEU A 209 12.83 22.05 30.76
C LEU A 209 13.03 21.88 32.26
N SER A 210 13.63 20.77 32.70
CA SER A 210 13.93 20.55 34.13
C SER A 210 14.88 21.61 34.70
N ASN A 211 15.86 22.07 33.91
CA ASN A 211 16.76 23.16 34.30
C ASN A 211 16.08 24.55 34.30
N LEU A 212 15.11 24.79 33.41
CA LEU A 212 14.35 26.05 33.35
C LEU A 212 13.34 26.19 34.51
N PHE A 213 12.76 25.09 34.99
CA PHE A 213 11.75 25.12 36.06
C PHE A 213 12.32 25.02 37.49
N GLY A 214 13.64 25.14 37.65
CA GLY A 214 14.29 25.38 38.95
C GLY A 214 14.39 24.14 39.84
N GLY A 215 15.64 23.71 40.05
CA GLY A 215 15.98 22.54 40.87
C GLY A 215 15.34 22.52 42.26
N LYS A 216 14.45 21.55 42.46
CA LYS A 216 14.32 20.79 43.71
C LYS A 216 14.11 19.33 43.33
N THR A 217 14.73 18.45 44.10
CA THR A 217 14.81 16.99 43.97
C THR A 217 13.46 16.27 44.09
N GLN A 218 12.54 16.59 43.18
CA GLN A 218 11.44 15.73 42.78
C GLN A 218 11.52 15.69 41.26
N GLN A 219 11.58 14.49 40.68
CA GLN A 219 11.28 14.35 39.25
C GLN A 219 10.01 15.18 38.99
N PRO A 220 9.99 16.07 37.97
CA PRO A 220 8.77 16.80 37.66
C PRO A 220 7.62 15.80 37.55
N ALA A 221 6.50 16.08 38.22
CA ALA A 221 5.29 15.24 38.17
C ALA A 221 4.73 15.11 36.73
N TRP A 222 5.28 15.88 35.80
CA TRP A 222 5.08 15.78 34.37
C TRP A 222 6.21 14.95 33.77
N SER A 223 5.99 13.63 33.65
CA SER A 223 6.67 12.84 32.64
C SER A 223 5.89 13.02 31.33
N PRO A 224 6.54 13.26 30.18
CA PRO A 224 5.86 13.21 28.89
C PRO A 224 5.12 11.88 28.83
N GLN A 225 3.79 11.94 28.77
CA GLN A 225 3.01 10.73 28.57
C GLN A 225 3.15 10.39 27.08
N PRO A 226 3.44 9.14 26.73
CA PRO A 226 3.51 8.74 25.33
C PRO A 226 2.20 9.10 24.64
N LEU A 227 2.28 9.59 23.40
CA LEU A 227 1.08 9.84 22.62
C LEU A 227 0.52 8.49 22.15
N VAL A 228 -0.45 7.98 22.92
CA VAL A 228 -1.13 6.71 22.65
C VAL A 228 -2.41 6.96 21.83
N PRO A 229 -2.49 6.50 20.58
CA PRO A 229 -3.64 6.71 19.70
C PRO A 229 -4.98 6.23 20.27
N GLN A 230 -4.95 5.15 21.06
CA GLN A 230 -6.13 4.54 21.70
C GLN A 230 -6.78 5.48 22.72
N ASN A 231 -6.02 6.45 23.26
CA ASN A 231 -6.54 7.42 24.22
C ASN A 231 -7.13 8.67 23.54
N ILE A 232 -6.99 8.79 22.21
CA ILE A 232 -7.52 9.92 21.46
C ILE A 232 -9.00 9.65 21.14
N LYS A 233 -9.86 10.63 21.42
CA LYS A 233 -11.27 10.59 21.07
C LYS A 233 -11.43 10.49 19.55
N LEU A 234 -12.47 9.79 19.09
CA LEU A 234 -12.91 9.88 17.69
C LEU A 234 -13.26 11.34 17.36
N GLY A 235 -12.88 11.79 16.17
CA GLY A 235 -12.93 13.19 15.74
C GLY A 235 -11.87 14.10 16.39
N GLY A 236 -11.11 13.61 17.38
CA GLY A 236 -10.17 14.40 18.17
C GLY A 236 -8.74 14.45 17.62
N ARG A 237 -8.42 13.71 16.55
CA ARG A 237 -7.03 13.59 16.07
C ARG A 237 -6.50 14.88 15.47
N ALA A 238 -7.33 15.69 14.80
CA ALA A 238 -6.93 17.00 14.27
C ALA A 238 -6.33 17.93 15.35
N GLU A 239 -6.93 17.98 16.54
CA GLU A 239 -6.43 18.81 17.64
C GLU A 239 -5.11 18.26 18.21
N VAL A 240 -4.94 16.94 18.26
CA VAL A 240 -3.67 16.30 18.66
C VAL A 240 -2.56 16.64 17.67
N LEU A 241 -2.83 16.52 16.36
CA LEU A 241 -1.89 16.87 15.29
C LEU A 241 -1.43 18.33 15.41
N LYS A 242 -2.37 19.25 15.66
CA LYS A 242 -2.09 20.67 15.89
C LYS A 242 -1.25 20.91 17.15
N ARG A 243 -1.64 20.29 18.27
CA ARG A 243 -0.98 20.43 19.58
C ARG A 243 0.47 19.96 19.55
N HIS A 244 0.73 18.83 18.90
CA HIS A 244 2.07 18.26 18.78
C HIS A 244 2.81 18.71 17.52
N HIS A 245 2.32 19.79 16.88
CA HIS A 245 2.96 20.42 15.73
C HIS A 245 3.36 19.41 14.64
N SER A 246 2.48 18.46 14.32
CA SER A 246 2.75 17.40 13.32
C SER A 246 3.15 17.98 11.96
N GLY A 247 2.65 19.18 11.64
CA GLY A 247 2.89 19.85 10.37
C GLY A 247 1.78 19.59 9.36
N LEU A 248 1.10 18.46 9.45
CA LEU A 248 -0.09 18.12 8.66
C LEU A 248 -1.20 19.15 8.88
N SER A 249 -1.91 19.53 7.82
CA SER A 249 -2.94 20.57 7.85
C SER A 249 -4.24 20.24 7.10
N SER A 250 -4.47 18.95 6.77
CA SER A 250 -5.75 18.46 6.27
C SER A 250 -6.92 18.94 7.11
N THR A 251 -7.99 19.38 6.44
CA THR A 251 -9.22 19.85 7.11
C THR A 251 -10.07 18.72 7.66
N GLU A 252 -9.87 17.49 7.16
CA GLU A 252 -10.65 16.29 7.52
C GLU A 252 -9.91 15.37 8.50
N ALA A 253 -8.80 15.83 9.08
CA ALA A 253 -7.90 15.05 9.94
C ALA A 253 -8.49 14.62 11.32
N GLY A 254 -9.80 14.78 11.54
CA GLY A 254 -10.46 14.43 12.80
C GLY A 254 -10.27 12.96 13.20
N ASN A 255 -10.11 12.09 12.20
CA ASN A 255 -9.97 10.64 12.32
C ASN A 255 -8.74 10.09 11.58
N HIS A 256 -7.72 10.92 11.39
CA HIS A 256 -6.51 10.56 10.65
C HIS A 256 -5.82 9.29 11.20
N LEU A 257 -5.42 8.32 10.38
CA LEU A 257 -4.58 7.17 10.76
C LEU A 257 -3.21 7.64 11.26
N LEU A 258 -2.69 7.08 12.35
CA LEU A 258 -1.46 7.56 12.99
C LEU A 258 -0.36 6.48 13.04
N THR A 259 -0.74 5.23 13.30
CA THR A 259 0.22 4.12 13.54
C THR A 259 0.37 3.23 12.33
N PHE A 260 1.52 2.55 12.21
CA PHE A 260 1.71 1.54 11.17
C PHE A 260 0.59 0.48 11.21
N GLY A 261 0.19 0.05 12.41
CA GLY A 261 -0.88 -0.93 12.59
C GLY A 261 -2.23 -0.46 12.04
N GLU A 262 -2.57 0.82 12.18
CA GLU A 262 -3.79 1.42 11.62
C GLU A 262 -3.74 1.48 10.09
N PHE A 263 -2.60 1.89 9.50
CA PHE A 263 -2.40 1.84 8.04
C PHE A 263 -2.49 0.41 7.50
N ALA A 264 -1.84 -0.55 8.16
CA ALA A 264 -1.89 -1.96 7.77
C ALA A 264 -3.31 -2.54 7.85
N ALA A 265 -4.05 -2.23 8.92
CA ALA A 265 -5.44 -2.62 9.06
C ALA A 265 -6.30 -2.02 7.94
N MET A 266 -6.09 -0.75 7.58
CA MET A 266 -6.80 -0.09 6.48
C MET A 266 -6.55 -0.80 5.15
N TYR A 267 -5.29 -1.14 4.83
CA TYR A 267 -4.97 -1.88 3.61
C TYR A 267 -5.61 -3.28 3.59
N ILE A 268 -5.54 -4.02 4.71
CA ILE A 268 -6.19 -5.35 4.82
C ILE A 268 -7.71 -5.23 4.58
N PHE A 269 -8.34 -4.20 5.16
CA PHE A 269 -9.75 -3.93 4.95
C PHE A 269 -10.04 -3.65 3.47
N VAL A 270 -9.40 -2.66 2.83
CA VAL A 270 -9.72 -2.30 1.45
C VAL A 270 -9.36 -3.38 0.43
N PHE A 271 -8.39 -4.25 0.69
CA PHE A 271 -7.98 -5.33 -0.22
C PHE A 271 -8.83 -6.61 -0.13
N GLY A 272 -9.92 -6.59 0.64
CA GLY A 272 -10.89 -7.67 0.61
C GLY A 272 -11.43 -8.11 1.96
N ASN A 273 -10.89 -7.58 3.07
CA ASN A 273 -11.28 -7.94 4.44
C ASN A 273 -11.46 -9.46 4.63
N ALA A 274 -10.42 -10.23 4.30
CA ALA A 274 -10.53 -11.68 4.11
C ALA A 274 -10.91 -12.47 5.36
N GLN A 275 -10.64 -11.93 6.55
CA GLN A 275 -11.02 -12.54 7.83
C GLN A 275 -12.47 -12.27 8.23
N GLY A 276 -13.19 -11.45 7.46
CA GLY A 276 -14.56 -11.07 7.79
C GLY A 276 -14.62 -10.19 9.04
N TRP A 277 -13.68 -9.26 9.20
CA TRP A 277 -13.80 -8.24 10.23
C TRP A 277 -15.14 -7.52 10.07
N GLN A 278 -15.70 -7.06 11.19
CA GLN A 278 -16.85 -6.19 11.13
C GLN A 278 -16.53 -4.97 10.25
N THR A 279 -17.43 -4.67 9.31
CA THR A 279 -17.20 -3.60 8.33
C THR A 279 -17.20 -2.22 8.98
N ALA A 280 -18.08 -2.03 9.96
CA ALA A 280 -18.32 -0.76 10.63
C ALA A 280 -18.94 -1.01 12.01
N THR A 281 -18.53 -0.22 13.00
CA THR A 281 -19.15 -0.24 14.34
C THR A 281 -20.47 0.55 14.36
N SER A 282 -21.48 0.04 15.08
CA SER A 282 -22.75 0.78 15.21
C SER A 282 -22.54 2.09 15.97
N TRP A 283 -23.38 3.11 15.71
CA TRP A 283 -23.31 4.35 16.47
C TRP A 283 -23.49 4.14 17.98
N GLN A 284 -24.38 3.21 18.39
CA GLN A 284 -24.60 2.89 19.80
C GLN A 284 -23.31 2.38 20.47
N ASP A 285 -22.58 1.50 19.77
CA ASP A 285 -21.33 0.93 20.28
C ASP A 285 -20.20 1.98 20.28
N ILE A 286 -20.12 2.82 19.25
CA ILE A 286 -19.18 3.96 19.21
C ILE A 286 -19.40 4.88 20.41
N ALA A 287 -20.65 5.26 20.67
CA ALA A 287 -21.02 6.13 21.78
C ALA A 287 -20.75 5.50 23.16
N ALA A 288 -20.75 4.17 23.25
CA ALA A 288 -20.47 3.42 24.48
C ALA A 288 -18.96 3.18 24.71
N LYS A 289 -18.19 2.91 23.65
CA LYS A 289 -16.75 2.62 23.70
C LYS A 289 -15.89 3.88 23.77
N HIS A 290 -16.30 4.94 23.09
CA HIS A 290 -15.52 6.17 22.92
C HIS A 290 -16.22 7.37 23.54
N ILE A 291 -15.48 8.47 23.66
CA ILE A 291 -16.05 9.72 24.14
C ILE A 291 -16.96 10.27 23.04
N PRO A 292 -18.27 10.48 23.32
CA PRO A 292 -19.27 10.78 22.30
C PRO A 292 -18.89 12.00 21.45
N VAL A 293 -19.08 11.88 20.13
CA VAL A 293 -19.02 13.06 19.25
C VAL A 293 -20.24 13.93 19.51
N ALA A 294 -20.14 15.22 19.19
CA ALA A 294 -21.23 16.17 19.39
C ALA A 294 -22.54 15.68 18.73
N ALA A 295 -23.67 15.86 19.41
CA ALA A 295 -24.95 15.26 19.01
C ALA A 295 -25.44 15.69 17.62
N ASP A 296 -25.01 16.87 17.16
CA ASP A 296 -25.27 17.41 15.83
C ASP A 296 -24.54 16.64 14.71
N LYS A 297 -23.52 15.83 15.05
CA LYS A 297 -22.76 14.98 14.12
C LYS A 297 -23.27 13.54 14.01
N GLN A 298 -24.17 13.09 14.88
CA GLN A 298 -24.66 11.70 14.88
C GLN A 298 -25.26 11.29 13.51
N ALA A 299 -26.17 12.08 12.97
CA ALA A 299 -26.84 11.75 11.70
C ALA A 299 -25.86 11.65 10.52
N GLU A 300 -24.81 12.48 10.53
CA GLU A 300 -23.73 12.45 9.53
C GLU A 300 -22.93 11.15 9.63
N TYR A 301 -22.56 10.73 10.84
CA TYR A 301 -21.88 9.44 11.04
C TYR A 301 -22.75 8.26 10.68
N GLU A 302 -24.04 8.27 11.02
CA GLU A 302 -24.95 7.20 10.65
C GLU A 302 -25.06 7.04 9.13
N GLN A 303 -25.14 8.14 8.37
CA GLN A 303 -25.12 8.08 6.90
C GLN A 303 -23.77 7.60 6.36
N ALA A 304 -22.65 8.12 6.88
CA ALA A 304 -21.32 7.70 6.44
C ALA A 304 -21.04 6.22 6.76
N THR A 305 -21.51 5.73 7.91
CA THR A 305 -21.46 4.32 8.32
C THR A 305 -22.17 3.42 7.30
N LEU A 306 -23.33 3.85 6.77
CA LEU A 306 -24.03 3.09 5.72
C LEU A 306 -23.16 2.94 4.47
N ALA A 307 -22.48 4.00 4.04
CA ALA A 307 -21.55 3.93 2.90
C ALA A 307 -20.38 2.97 3.17
N VAL A 308 -19.79 2.98 4.38
CA VAL A 308 -18.76 2.01 4.78
C VAL A 308 -19.28 0.58 4.72
N VAL A 309 -20.51 0.33 5.21
CA VAL A 309 -21.15 -0.99 5.16
C VAL A 309 -21.36 -1.45 3.72
N GLU A 310 -21.88 -0.59 2.85
CA GLU A 310 -22.05 -0.86 1.41
C GLU A 310 -20.72 -1.17 0.72
N PHE A 311 -19.67 -0.40 1.03
CA PHE A 311 -18.32 -0.65 0.55
C PHE A 311 -17.82 -2.03 0.99
N GLY A 312 -17.96 -2.38 2.27
CA GLY A 312 -17.51 -3.66 2.80
C GLY A 312 -18.23 -4.87 2.22
N ASN A 313 -19.53 -4.75 1.92
CA ASN A 313 -20.31 -5.82 1.28
C ASN A 313 -19.76 -6.21 -0.10
N ASN A 314 -19.02 -5.32 -0.75
CA ASN A 314 -18.45 -5.51 -2.08
C ASN A 314 -17.01 -6.07 -2.07
N LEU A 315 -16.36 -6.15 -0.91
CA LEU A 315 -14.94 -6.48 -0.80
C LEU A 315 -14.57 -7.90 -1.26
N SER A 316 -15.48 -8.86 -1.16
CA SER A 316 -15.26 -10.22 -1.69
C SER A 316 -15.03 -10.24 -3.21
N LYS A 317 -15.78 -9.41 -3.96
CA LYS A 317 -15.61 -9.23 -5.41
C LYS A 317 -14.29 -8.54 -5.73
N VAL A 318 -13.91 -7.53 -4.93
CA VAL A 318 -12.62 -6.85 -5.09
C VAL A 318 -11.45 -7.81 -4.88
N ARG A 319 -11.52 -8.64 -3.83
CA ARG A 319 -10.54 -9.69 -3.57
C ARG A 319 -10.43 -10.69 -4.72
N ARG A 320 -11.57 -11.14 -5.25
CA ARG A 320 -11.63 -12.04 -6.42
C ARG A 320 -11.01 -11.38 -7.66
N LEU A 321 -11.36 -10.14 -7.97
CA LEU A 321 -10.76 -9.37 -9.06
C LEU A 321 -9.23 -9.32 -8.94
N LEU A 322 -8.72 -8.84 -7.80
CA LEU A 322 -7.29 -8.66 -7.56
C LEU A 322 -6.49 -9.97 -7.64
N ALA A 323 -7.11 -11.11 -7.33
CA ALA A 323 -6.51 -12.43 -7.47
C ALA A 323 -6.36 -12.87 -8.94
N ASN A 324 -7.12 -12.31 -9.88
CA ASN A 324 -7.25 -12.81 -11.26
C ASN A 324 -6.76 -11.83 -12.35
N ILE A 325 -6.26 -10.65 -11.97
CA ILE A 325 -5.74 -9.67 -12.93
C ILE A 325 -4.43 -9.06 -12.43
N PRO A 326 -3.40 -8.94 -13.30
CA PRO A 326 -2.20 -8.19 -12.96
C PRO A 326 -2.57 -6.78 -12.50
N SER A 327 -2.24 -6.46 -11.26
CA SER A 327 -2.63 -5.21 -10.61
C SER A 327 -1.37 -4.43 -10.22
N TYR A 328 -1.28 -3.19 -10.68
CA TYR A 328 -0.17 -2.27 -10.39
C TYR A 328 -0.72 -1.01 -9.74
N MET A 329 -0.02 -0.51 -8.71
CA MET A 329 -0.57 0.54 -7.84
C MET A 329 0.47 1.59 -7.45
N ILE A 330 0.13 2.88 -7.43
CA ILE A 330 0.99 3.97 -6.93
C ILE A 330 0.18 4.84 -5.95
N PHE A 331 0.77 5.26 -4.84
CA PHE A 331 0.10 6.11 -3.85
C PHE A 331 -0.28 7.48 -4.45
N ASP A 332 -1.19 8.18 -3.78
CA ASP A 332 -1.38 9.62 -3.95
C ASP A 332 -1.40 10.36 -2.59
N ASP A 333 -1.97 11.57 -2.50
CA ASP A 333 -1.93 12.34 -1.24
C ASP A 333 -2.65 11.62 -0.13
N HIS A 334 -3.87 11.13 -0.34
CA HIS A 334 -4.68 10.57 0.75
C HIS A 334 -4.15 9.23 1.30
N ASP A 335 -3.14 8.62 0.69
CA ASP A 335 -2.36 7.55 1.35
C ASP A 335 -1.61 8.07 2.58
N VAL A 336 -1.40 9.39 2.69
CA VAL A 336 -0.80 10.08 3.85
C VAL A 336 -1.71 11.19 4.37
N THR A 337 -1.94 12.24 3.57
CA THR A 337 -2.75 13.45 3.85
C THR A 337 -2.93 14.30 2.59
N ASP A 338 -4.08 14.95 2.42
CA ASP A 338 -4.43 15.81 1.26
C ASP A 338 -3.35 16.85 0.84
N ASP A 339 -2.59 17.36 1.81
CA ASP A 339 -1.54 18.37 1.62
C ASP A 339 -0.13 17.78 1.46
N TRP A 340 0.00 16.47 1.27
CA TRP A 340 1.29 15.76 1.25
C TRP A 340 2.26 16.31 0.20
N ASN A 341 3.38 16.84 0.69
CA ASN A 341 4.47 17.41 -0.10
C ASN A 341 4.02 18.52 -1.08
N ILE A 342 2.94 19.25 -0.77
CA ILE A 342 2.42 20.27 -1.68
C ILE A 342 3.36 21.49 -1.77
N THR A 343 4.07 21.85 -0.71
CA THR A 343 5.05 22.95 -0.68
C THR A 343 6.32 22.58 0.09
N GLY A 344 7.40 23.35 -0.13
CA GLY A 344 8.65 23.16 0.63
C GLY A 344 8.50 23.47 2.13
N HIS A 345 7.68 24.45 2.48
CA HIS A 345 7.37 24.79 3.87
C HIS A 345 6.64 23.65 4.58
N TRP A 346 5.67 23.03 3.90
CA TRP A 346 4.99 21.83 4.41
C TRP A 346 6.00 20.72 4.67
N TYR A 347 6.86 20.42 3.68
CA TYR A 347 7.87 19.37 3.78
C TYR A 347 8.77 19.57 4.99
N ASP A 348 9.33 20.78 5.16
CA ASP A 348 10.22 21.07 6.29
C ASP A 348 9.50 21.01 7.64
N LYS A 349 8.26 21.50 7.72
CA LYS A 349 7.45 21.45 8.95
C LYS A 349 7.16 20.02 9.38
N VAL A 350 6.70 19.17 8.47
CA VAL A 350 6.39 17.76 8.78
C VAL A 350 7.65 16.97 9.08
N ARG A 351 8.72 17.16 8.28
CA ARG A 351 9.99 16.43 8.47
C ARG A 351 10.68 16.76 9.78
N THR A 352 10.51 17.98 10.31
CA THR A 352 11.16 18.42 11.56
C THR A 352 10.33 18.11 12.81
N SER A 353 9.04 17.82 12.64
CA SER A 353 8.15 17.32 13.69
C SER A 353 8.40 15.85 13.97
N SER A 354 8.58 15.46 15.24
CA SER A 354 8.69 14.03 15.60
C SER A 354 7.45 13.24 15.17
N LEU A 355 6.25 13.78 15.45
CA LEU A 355 4.97 13.12 15.15
C LEU A 355 4.72 13.07 13.64
N GLY A 356 4.85 14.21 12.96
CA GLY A 356 4.63 14.31 11.53
C GLY A 356 5.56 13.38 10.74
N ARG A 357 6.85 13.40 11.09
CA ARG A 357 7.84 12.52 10.49
C ARG A 357 7.46 11.05 10.65
N ARG A 358 7.11 10.62 11.87
CA ARG A 358 6.72 9.23 12.15
C ARG A 358 5.48 8.80 11.38
N MET A 359 4.46 9.66 11.29
CA MET A 359 3.24 9.34 10.55
C MET A 359 3.51 9.07 9.06
N VAL A 360 4.33 9.91 8.41
CA VAL A 360 4.75 9.69 7.02
C VAL A 360 5.58 8.41 6.89
N SER A 361 6.48 8.13 7.83
CA SER A 361 7.26 6.88 7.84
C SER A 361 6.34 5.66 7.91
N ASN A 362 5.32 5.69 8.78
CA ASN A 362 4.33 4.64 8.94
C ASN A 362 3.50 4.42 7.68
N ALA A 363 3.05 5.50 7.04
CA ALA A 363 2.33 5.44 5.78
C ALA A 363 3.20 4.85 4.65
N LEU A 364 4.45 5.29 4.51
CA LEU A 364 5.39 4.78 3.50
C LEU A 364 5.78 3.32 3.74
N ALA A 365 5.98 2.91 4.98
CA ALA A 365 6.24 1.51 5.32
C ALA A 365 5.04 0.61 5.01
N ALA A 366 3.81 1.08 5.29
CA ALA A 366 2.60 0.38 4.91
C ALA A 366 2.44 0.34 3.38
N TYR A 367 2.64 1.45 2.68
CA TYR A 367 2.61 1.47 1.21
C TYR A 367 3.62 0.48 0.60
N TRP A 368 4.87 0.45 1.09
CA TRP A 368 5.86 -0.54 0.67
C TRP A 368 5.30 -1.96 0.81
N ALA A 369 4.83 -2.29 2.02
CA ALA A 369 4.39 -3.63 2.37
C ALA A 369 3.17 -4.09 1.54
N PHE A 370 2.21 -3.21 1.29
CA PHE A 370 0.92 -3.58 0.68
C PHE A 370 0.84 -3.29 -0.82
N GLN A 371 1.64 -2.36 -1.35
CA GLN A 371 1.57 -1.94 -2.75
C GLN A 371 2.94 -1.97 -3.45
N GLY A 372 3.88 -1.19 -2.93
CA GLY A 372 5.16 -0.87 -3.58
C GLY A 372 6.00 -2.11 -3.88
N TRP A 373 6.18 -2.99 -2.88
CA TRP A 373 7.01 -4.19 -3.01
C TRP A 373 6.55 -5.09 -4.15
N GLY A 374 5.24 -5.21 -4.36
CA GLY A 374 4.66 -6.02 -5.43
C GLY A 374 4.84 -5.44 -6.84
N ASN A 375 5.04 -4.13 -6.99
CA ASN A 375 5.25 -3.51 -8.31
C ASN A 375 6.66 -3.81 -8.84
N ASP A 376 7.66 -3.58 -7.98
CA ASP A 376 9.08 -3.73 -8.33
C ASP A 376 9.89 -4.28 -7.14
N PRO A 377 9.94 -5.62 -6.99
CA PRO A 377 10.57 -6.25 -5.84
C PRO A 377 12.05 -5.87 -5.66
N ASP A 378 12.74 -5.63 -6.77
CA ASP A 378 14.19 -5.40 -6.80
C ASP A 378 14.57 -3.95 -6.45
N ASN A 379 13.58 -3.05 -6.33
CA ASN A 379 13.83 -1.62 -6.08
C ASN A 379 14.03 -1.29 -4.60
N PHE A 380 13.77 -2.24 -3.69
CA PHE A 380 13.83 -2.05 -2.25
C PHE A 380 15.06 -2.76 -1.67
N ASP A 381 16.03 -1.98 -1.21
CA ASP A 381 17.26 -2.52 -0.64
C ASP A 381 17.04 -3.17 0.74
N ALA A 382 17.97 -4.05 1.11
CA ALA A 382 17.92 -4.78 2.37
C ALA A 382 18.04 -3.88 3.61
N ASP A 383 18.66 -2.71 3.51
CA ASP A 383 18.83 -1.79 4.63
C ASP A 383 17.52 -1.07 4.98
N LEU A 384 16.70 -0.73 3.98
CA LEU A 384 15.34 -0.21 4.18
C LEU A 384 14.46 -1.27 4.84
N VAL A 385 14.42 -2.49 4.28
CA VAL A 385 13.63 -3.60 4.83
C VAL A 385 14.05 -3.90 6.27
N LYS A 386 15.35 -3.89 6.55
CA LYS A 386 15.88 -4.07 7.90
C LYS A 386 15.48 -2.94 8.84
N ALA A 387 15.48 -1.68 8.39
CA ALA A 387 15.05 -0.55 9.21
C ALA A 387 13.56 -0.65 9.59
N ILE A 388 12.70 -1.00 8.61
CA ILE A 388 11.26 -1.21 8.83
C ILE A 388 11.02 -2.37 9.80
N THR A 389 11.59 -3.54 9.52
CA THR A 389 11.39 -4.74 10.35
C THR A 389 11.95 -4.58 11.77
N ALA A 390 13.11 -3.92 11.94
CA ALA A 390 13.67 -3.65 13.25
C ALA A 390 12.77 -2.73 14.10
N GLN A 391 12.16 -1.72 13.48
CA GLN A 391 11.21 -0.85 14.16
C GLN A 391 9.93 -1.59 14.56
N LEU A 392 9.38 -2.40 13.64
CA LEU A 392 8.06 -2.98 13.79
C LEU A 392 8.04 -4.25 14.65
N ASN A 393 9.14 -5.01 14.71
CA ASN A 393 9.21 -6.30 15.42
C ASN A 393 9.80 -6.20 16.83
N GLN A 394 10.16 -5.02 17.31
CA GLN A 394 10.61 -4.80 18.69
C GLN A 394 9.53 -4.08 19.48
N ALA A 395 9.16 -4.57 20.66
CA ALA A 395 8.11 -3.93 21.48
C ALA A 395 8.44 -2.46 21.81
N ASN A 396 9.69 -2.20 22.22
CA ASN A 396 10.21 -0.87 22.57
C ASN A 396 11.53 -0.63 21.81
N PRO A 397 11.47 -0.20 20.54
CA PRO A 397 12.65 0.01 19.72
C PRO A 397 13.46 1.19 20.25
N ASP A 398 14.78 1.03 20.32
CA ASP A 398 15.66 2.08 20.81
C ASP A 398 15.61 3.34 19.90
N PRO A 399 15.90 4.55 20.42
CA PRO A 399 15.84 5.78 19.64
C PRO A 399 16.62 5.79 18.32
N ALA A 400 17.75 5.07 18.23
CA ALA A 400 18.54 4.94 17.00
C ALA A 400 17.83 4.07 15.95
N ILE A 401 17.11 3.03 16.36
CA ILE A 401 16.27 2.22 15.45
C ILE A 401 15.12 3.08 14.92
N GLN A 402 14.47 3.83 15.81
CA GLN A 402 13.41 4.76 15.46
C GLN A 402 13.85 5.84 14.47
N GLU A 403 15.00 6.48 14.72
CA GLU A 403 15.58 7.47 13.82
C GLU A 403 15.98 6.85 12.48
N ARG A 404 16.57 5.64 12.49
CA ARG A 404 16.92 4.93 11.25
C ARG A 404 15.68 4.59 10.44
N TYR A 405 14.60 4.14 11.07
CA TYR A 405 13.33 3.88 10.40
C TYR A 405 12.77 5.14 9.73
N ASP A 406 12.73 6.25 10.47
CA ASP A 406 12.24 7.53 9.95
C ASP A 406 13.12 8.04 8.80
N LEU A 407 14.46 8.00 8.94
CA LEU A 407 15.37 8.45 7.90
C LEU A 407 15.32 7.58 6.65
N MET A 408 15.32 6.26 6.79
CA MET A 408 15.36 5.34 5.64
C MET A 408 14.08 5.43 4.82
N THR A 409 12.90 5.49 5.46
CA THR A 409 11.61 5.63 4.75
C THR A 409 11.52 6.98 4.03
N TRP A 410 11.89 8.08 4.69
CA TRP A 410 11.86 9.43 4.10
C TRP A 410 12.90 9.67 3.00
N LYS A 411 14.03 8.95 3.03
CA LYS A 411 15.12 9.11 2.06
C LYS A 411 15.10 8.07 0.95
N HIS A 412 14.27 7.05 1.07
CA HIS A 412 14.09 6.09 0.00
C HIS A 412 13.59 6.80 -1.26
N ARG A 413 14.20 6.44 -2.38
CA ARG A 413 13.81 6.81 -3.73
C ARG A 413 13.61 5.50 -4.48
N GLY A 414 12.67 5.47 -5.42
CA GLY A 414 12.28 4.20 -6.07
C GLY A 414 10.85 3.76 -5.74
N TRP A 415 9.98 4.67 -5.32
CA TRP A 415 8.55 4.35 -5.21
C TRP A 415 7.89 4.18 -6.59
N GLY A 416 8.44 4.83 -7.62
CA GLY A 416 8.05 4.63 -9.02
C GLY A 416 8.55 3.30 -9.58
N PHE A 417 7.91 2.83 -10.65
CA PHE A 417 8.22 1.55 -11.27
C PHE A 417 7.99 1.58 -12.78
N SER A 418 8.56 0.60 -13.49
CA SER A 418 8.35 0.40 -14.92
C SER A 418 7.91 -1.04 -15.22
N ILE A 419 7.12 -1.20 -16.27
CA ILE A 419 6.64 -2.50 -16.75
C ILE A 419 6.95 -2.60 -18.25
N ALA A 420 7.65 -3.66 -18.63
CA ALA A 420 8.01 -3.97 -20.01
C ALA A 420 6.84 -4.58 -20.81
N THR A 421 5.66 -3.96 -20.72
CA THR A 421 4.51 -4.25 -21.59
C THR A 421 4.69 -3.63 -22.98
N GLU A 422 3.76 -3.88 -23.90
CA GLU A 422 3.71 -3.20 -25.19
C GLU A 422 2.35 -2.48 -25.37
N PRO A 423 2.29 -1.14 -25.32
CA PRO A 423 3.38 -0.21 -24.99
C PRO A 423 3.85 -0.37 -23.52
N PRO A 424 5.09 0.05 -23.20
CA PRO A 424 5.61 -0.04 -21.84
C PRO A 424 4.94 0.99 -20.94
N ILE A 425 4.85 0.68 -19.65
CA ILE A 425 4.23 1.55 -18.65
C ILE A 425 5.32 2.05 -17.70
N ILE A 426 5.29 3.34 -17.36
CA ILE A 426 6.15 3.91 -16.32
C ILE A 426 5.28 4.70 -15.35
N ALA A 427 5.26 4.28 -14.09
CA ALA A 427 4.62 4.99 -12.99
C ALA A 427 5.64 5.84 -12.24
N MET A 428 5.38 7.13 -12.18
CA MET A 428 6.28 8.10 -11.57
C MET A 428 5.87 8.38 -10.13
N ASP A 429 6.85 8.43 -9.25
CA ASP A 429 6.65 8.93 -7.89
C ASP A 429 6.53 10.45 -7.90
N SER A 430 5.30 10.93 -8.02
CA SER A 430 4.96 12.36 -8.07
C SER A 430 4.65 12.98 -6.71
N ARG A 431 4.87 12.26 -5.60
CA ARG A 431 4.67 12.77 -4.23
C ARG A 431 5.98 12.92 -3.49
N THR A 432 6.80 11.88 -3.38
CA THR A 432 8.02 11.96 -2.56
C THR A 432 9.20 12.62 -3.29
N GLN A 433 9.15 12.67 -4.62
CA GLN A 433 10.20 13.30 -5.45
C GLN A 433 9.90 14.75 -5.85
N ARG A 434 8.94 15.41 -5.20
CA ARG A 434 8.58 16.78 -5.52
C ARG A 434 9.71 17.76 -5.21
N GLN A 435 9.87 18.78 -6.05
CA GLN A 435 10.88 19.82 -5.87
C GLN A 435 10.22 21.20 -5.72
N PRO A 436 10.25 21.81 -4.53
CA PRO A 436 9.84 23.21 -4.38
C PRO A 436 10.87 24.14 -5.03
N GLU A 437 10.41 25.15 -5.77
CA GLU A 437 11.23 26.30 -6.17
C GLU A 437 11.29 27.37 -5.07
N ASN A 438 10.21 27.46 -4.29
CA ASN A 438 10.04 28.37 -3.14
C ASN A 438 9.31 27.60 -2.03
N PRO A 439 9.64 27.84 -0.74
CA PRO A 439 8.90 27.29 0.40
C PRO A 439 7.36 27.37 0.31
N TYR A 440 6.78 28.39 -0.31
CA TYR A 440 5.32 28.64 -0.22
C TYR A 440 4.52 28.37 -1.50
N TYR A 441 5.16 28.06 -2.63
CA TYR A 441 4.46 27.73 -3.87
C TYR A 441 4.39 26.22 -4.08
N PRO A 442 3.38 25.74 -4.85
CA PRO A 442 3.29 24.35 -5.22
C PRO A 442 4.59 23.80 -5.79
N ALA A 443 5.05 22.68 -5.27
CA ALA A 443 6.26 22.03 -5.72
C ALA A 443 6.09 21.43 -7.13
N HIS A 444 7.19 21.43 -7.91
CA HIS A 444 7.25 20.67 -9.16
C HIS A 444 7.08 19.18 -8.88
N LEU A 445 6.45 18.46 -9.81
CA LEU A 445 6.15 17.03 -9.66
C LEU A 445 7.38 16.17 -9.42
N LEU A 446 8.46 16.45 -10.15
CA LEU A 446 9.70 15.68 -10.11
C LEU A 446 10.90 16.62 -9.93
N ASP A 447 11.79 16.25 -9.02
CA ASP A 447 13.12 16.81 -8.93
C ASP A 447 14.03 16.32 -10.08
N ARG A 448 15.26 16.84 -10.13
CA ARG A 448 16.21 16.49 -11.18
C ARG A 448 16.58 15.00 -11.21
N TYR A 449 16.65 14.35 -10.04
CA TYR A 449 17.08 12.95 -9.95
C TYR A 449 15.96 12.00 -10.37
N ALA A 450 14.71 12.34 -10.07
CA ALA A 450 13.55 11.61 -10.56
C ALA A 450 13.38 11.76 -12.07
N LEU A 451 13.70 12.93 -12.64
CA LEU A 451 13.77 13.11 -14.09
C LEU A 451 14.88 12.27 -14.73
N ASP A 452 16.06 12.19 -14.12
CA ASP A 452 17.15 11.35 -14.60
C ASP A 452 16.82 9.85 -14.48
N TRP A 453 16.18 9.42 -13.39
CA TRP A 453 15.65 8.07 -13.25
C TRP A 453 14.67 7.74 -14.39
N LEU A 454 13.72 8.64 -14.67
CA LEU A 454 12.73 8.44 -15.73
C LEU A 454 13.40 8.27 -17.11
N ARG A 455 14.45 9.06 -17.40
CA ARG A 455 15.23 8.94 -18.65
C ARG A 455 15.96 7.60 -18.74
N VAL A 456 16.57 7.16 -17.64
CA VAL A 456 17.26 5.88 -17.56
C VAL A 456 16.27 4.73 -17.75
N GLU A 457 15.12 4.75 -17.06
CA GLU A 457 14.08 3.74 -17.22
C GLU A 457 13.53 3.69 -18.64
N TRP A 458 13.27 4.84 -19.25
CA TRP A 458 12.85 4.90 -20.65
C TRP A 458 13.91 4.33 -21.59
N SER A 459 15.19 4.65 -21.37
CA SER A 459 16.29 4.10 -22.16
C SER A 459 16.39 2.59 -22.01
N LYS A 460 16.24 2.03 -20.79
CA LYS A 460 16.27 0.58 -20.55
C LYS A 460 15.15 -0.11 -21.32
N LEU A 461 13.92 0.38 -21.20
CA LEU A 461 12.75 -0.19 -21.89
C LEU A 461 12.92 -0.16 -23.41
N LYS A 462 13.44 0.94 -23.96
CA LYS A 462 13.75 1.05 -25.40
C LYS A 462 14.81 0.04 -25.84
N SER A 463 15.90 -0.10 -25.09
CA SER A 463 16.96 -1.06 -25.42
C SER A 463 16.45 -2.50 -25.38
N THR A 464 15.74 -2.89 -24.31
CA THR A 464 15.14 -4.24 -24.21
C THR A 464 14.17 -4.52 -25.34
N ALA A 465 13.37 -3.53 -25.74
CA ALA A 465 12.45 -3.69 -26.86
C ALA A 465 13.15 -3.81 -28.21
N ALA A 466 14.21 -3.02 -28.44
CA ALA A 466 15.01 -3.09 -29.64
C ALA A 466 15.72 -4.46 -29.77
N GLU A 467 16.25 -5.00 -28.66
CA GLU A 467 16.80 -6.36 -28.60
C GLU A 467 15.75 -7.43 -28.98
N ALA A 468 14.49 -7.19 -28.63
CA ALA A 468 13.35 -8.03 -29.01
C ALA A 468 12.81 -7.73 -30.44
N GLY A 469 13.47 -6.87 -31.22
CA GLY A 469 13.05 -6.50 -32.58
C GLY A 469 11.79 -5.62 -32.63
N LYS A 470 11.44 -4.96 -31.53
CA LYS A 470 10.27 -4.08 -31.41
C LYS A 470 10.70 -2.62 -31.48
N ASP A 471 9.92 -1.81 -32.19
CA ASP A 471 10.06 -0.35 -32.21
C ASP A 471 9.00 0.29 -31.32
N ILE A 472 9.43 0.94 -30.23
CA ILE A 472 8.53 1.60 -29.28
C ILE A 472 8.59 3.11 -29.48
N ALA A 473 7.47 3.66 -29.92
CA ALA A 473 7.31 5.10 -30.09
C ALA A 473 7.20 5.85 -28.74
N TYR A 474 6.31 5.41 -27.84
CA TYR A 474 6.01 6.12 -26.57
C TYR A 474 5.60 5.15 -25.43
N PRO A 475 5.94 5.46 -24.17
CA PRO A 475 5.41 4.74 -23.01
C PRO A 475 4.04 5.30 -22.59
N VAL A 476 3.28 4.52 -21.83
CA VAL A 476 2.18 5.03 -20.98
C VAL A 476 2.80 5.57 -19.70
N LEU A 477 2.64 6.87 -19.45
CA LEU A 477 3.12 7.52 -18.24
C LEU A 477 1.99 7.64 -17.23
N ILE A 478 2.24 7.20 -16.00
CA ILE A 478 1.32 7.33 -14.88
C ILE A 478 1.89 8.34 -13.89
N ALA A 479 1.08 9.34 -13.56
CA ALA A 479 1.29 10.25 -12.44
C ALA A 479 0.00 10.27 -11.63
N ALA A 480 0.11 10.18 -10.31
CA ALA A 480 -1.03 10.32 -9.42
C ALA A 480 -1.56 11.77 -9.40
N THR A 481 -0.74 12.73 -9.85
CA THR A 481 -1.09 14.15 -9.89
C THR A 481 -1.19 14.70 -11.32
N PRO A 482 -2.16 15.60 -11.59
CA PRO A 482 -2.34 16.14 -12.93
C PRO A 482 -1.11 16.93 -13.40
N VAL A 483 -0.62 16.60 -14.60
CA VAL A 483 0.50 17.30 -15.24
C VAL A 483 -0.01 18.58 -15.91
N ILE A 484 0.23 19.76 -15.31
CA ILE A 484 -0.29 21.03 -15.84
C ILE A 484 0.54 21.59 -17.03
N SER A 485 1.62 20.93 -17.47
CA SER A 485 2.27 21.30 -18.73
C SER A 485 2.93 20.13 -19.49
N GLU A 486 2.28 19.63 -20.54
CA GLU A 486 2.83 18.62 -21.46
C GLU A 486 4.07 19.13 -22.24
N SER A 487 4.14 20.42 -22.54
CA SER A 487 5.11 20.99 -23.49
C SER A 487 6.56 21.00 -23.00
N LEU A 488 6.77 20.94 -21.68
CA LEU A 488 8.09 20.89 -21.04
C LEU A 488 8.54 19.47 -20.68
N PHE A 489 7.58 18.55 -20.49
CA PHE A 489 7.85 17.19 -20.06
C PHE A 489 8.37 16.32 -21.21
N LEU A 490 7.69 16.35 -22.37
CA LEU A 490 8.05 15.54 -23.53
C LEU A 490 9.36 15.99 -24.20
N ARG A 491 9.66 17.31 -24.20
CA ARG A 491 10.92 17.83 -24.76
C ARG A 491 12.17 17.46 -23.98
N LYS A 492 12.03 16.97 -22.75
CA LYS A 492 13.16 16.53 -21.90
C LYS A 492 13.37 15.01 -21.90
N LEU A 493 12.44 14.26 -22.51
CA LEU A 493 12.48 12.79 -22.66
C LEU A 493 13.02 12.32 -24.01
N VAL A 494 13.00 13.21 -25.01
CA VAL A 494 13.76 13.09 -26.27
C VAL A 494 15.11 13.73 -26.07
#